data_AF-A0A2J0PCA9-F1
#
_entry.id   AF-A0A2J0PCA9-F1
#
_cell.length_a   1.000
_cell.length_b   1.000
_cell.length_c   1.000
_cell.angle_alpha   90.00
_cell.angle_beta   90.00
_cell.angle_gamma   90.00
#
_symmetry.space_group_name_H-M   'P 1'
#
loop_
_entity.id
_entity.type
_entity.pdbx_description
1 polymer ?
#
loop_
_entity_poly.entity_id
_entity_poly.type
_entity_poly.pdbx_seq_one_letter_code
_entity_poly.pdbx_strand_id
1 'polypeptide(L)' 'MVTVFGILNLTEDSFFDESRRLDPAGAVTAAIEMLRVGSDVVDVGPAASHPDARPVSPA' A
#
# COMPACT_ATOMS: atom_id res chain seq x y z
N MET A 1 -0.35 -14.82 -20.35
CA MET A 1 0.67 -14.07 -19.58
C MET A 1 0.00 -13.64 -18.28
N VAL A 2 0.70 -13.69 -17.14
CA VAL A 2 0.16 -13.31 -15.83
C VAL A 2 0.74 -11.94 -15.45
N THR A 3 -0.05 -11.12 -14.76
CA THR A 3 0.39 -9.83 -14.19
C THR A 3 0.27 -9.90 -12.68
N VAL A 4 1.32 -9.51 -11.96
CA VAL A 4 1.37 -9.50 -10.50
C VAL A 4 1.23 -8.08 -10.00
N PHE A 5 0.24 -7.88 -9.11
CA PHE A 5 0.00 -6.62 -8.43
C PHE A 5 0.55 -6.69 -7.01
N GLY A 6 1.49 -5.80 -6.69
CA GLY A 6 1.92 -5.53 -5.32
C GLY A 6 0.95 -4.57 -4.65
N ILE A 7 0.41 -4.92 -3.49
CA ILE A 7 -0.54 -4.07 -2.76
C ILE A 7 0.22 -3.24 -1.73
N LEU A 8 0.21 -1.91 -1.89
CA LEU A 8 0.81 -0.94 -0.98
C LEU A 8 -0.30 -0.14 -0.27
N ASN A 9 -0.62 -0.56 0.95
CA ASN A 9 -1.60 0.12 1.79
C ASN A 9 -0.93 1.27 2.56
N LEU A 10 -1.37 2.51 2.31
CA LEU A 10 -0.92 3.72 2.98
C LEU A 10 -1.94 4.14 4.04
N THR A 11 -2.21 3.24 4.99
CA THR A 11 -3.25 3.43 6.01
C THR A 11 -2.70 3.14 7.41
N GLU A 12 -3.17 3.93 8.38
CA GLU A 12 -2.95 3.70 9.82
C GLU A 12 -3.63 2.42 10.31
N ASP A 13 -4.66 1.96 9.59
CA ASP A 13 -5.45 0.75 9.90
C ASP A 13 -4.73 -0.56 9.51
N SER A 14 -3.42 -0.50 9.28
CA SER A 14 -2.61 -1.67 8.91
C SER A 14 -2.33 -2.54 10.14
N PHE A 15 -2.50 -3.85 9.98
CA PHE A 15 -2.33 -4.86 11.04
C PHE A 15 -0.90 -4.94 11.60
N PHE A 16 0.12 -4.71 10.76
CA PHE A 16 1.53 -4.70 11.17
C PHE A 16 2.06 -3.27 11.22
N ASP A 17 2.50 -2.81 12.38
CA ASP A 17 2.99 -1.46 12.58
C ASP A 17 4.20 -1.16 11.68
N GLU A 18 5.10 -2.13 11.48
CA GLU A 18 6.32 -2.01 10.67
C GLU A 18 6.03 -1.88 9.17
N SER A 19 4.82 -2.24 8.74
CA SER A 19 4.37 -2.10 7.35
C SER A 19 3.81 -0.71 7.04
N ARG A 20 3.55 0.12 8.06
CA ARG A 20 2.99 1.46 7.87
C ARG A 20 4.02 2.39 7.22
N ARG A 21 3.78 2.76 5.97
CA ARG A 21 4.63 3.69 5.20
C ARG A 21 3.90 5.00 4.94
N LEU A 22 3.52 5.70 6.02
CA LEU A 22 2.69 6.91 5.92
C LEU A 22 3.46 8.13 5.40
N ASP A 23 4.79 8.08 5.44
CA ASP A 23 5.62 9.10 4.81
C ASP A 23 5.79 8.83 3.31
N PRO A 24 5.70 9.86 2.43
CA PRO A 24 5.80 9.66 0.98
C PRO A 24 7.10 9.00 0.52
N ALA A 25 8.23 9.26 1.20
CA ALA A 25 9.53 8.70 0.81
C ALA A 25 9.60 7.19 1.09
N GLY A 26 9.07 6.75 2.23
CA GLY A 26 8.90 5.35 2.61
C GLY A 26 7.96 4.61 1.65
N ALA A 27 6.84 5.23 1.27
CA ALA A 27 5.90 4.66 0.31
C ALA A 27 6.55 4.41 -1.07
N VAL A 28 7.29 5.40 -1.59
CA VAL A 28 8.02 5.27 -2.86
C VAL A 28 9.10 4.19 -2.77
N THR A 29 9.84 4.14 -1.67
CA THR A 29 10.87 3.11 -1.45
C THR A 29 10.27 1.71 -1.48
N ALA A 30 9.16 1.49 -0.76
CA ALA A 30 8.45 0.21 -0.75
C ALA A 30 7.91 -0.18 -2.14
N ALA A 31 7.33 0.76 -2.88
CA ALA A 31 6.85 0.51 -4.25
C ALA A 31 7.99 0.08 -5.18
N ILE A 32 9.15 0.75 -5.09
CA ILE A 32 10.34 0.38 -5.87
C ILE A 32 10.82 -1.03 -5.51
N GLU A 33 10.81 -1.39 -4.23
CA GLU A 33 11.17 -2.75 -3.79
C GLU A 33 10.20 -3.80 -4.33
N MET A 34 8.89 -3.56 -4.30
CA MET A 34 7.87 -4.45 -4.88
C MET A 34 8.13 -4.73 -6.37
N LEU A 35 8.43 -3.68 -7.15
CA LEU A 35 8.78 -3.84 -8.56
C LEU A 35 10.07 -4.66 -8.74
N ARG A 36 11.09 -4.43 -7.89
CA ARG A 36 12.36 -5.17 -7.95
C ARG A 36 12.21 -6.66 -7.64
N VAL A 37 11.28 -7.03 -6.76
CA VAL A 37 11.03 -8.44 -6.40
C VAL A 37 10.04 -9.15 -7.34
N GLY A 38 9.51 -8.45 -8.35
CA GLY A 38 8.75 -9.06 -9.45
C GLY A 38 7.28 -8.66 -9.55
N SER A 39 6.83 -7.60 -8.86
CA SER A 39 5.53 -7.00 -9.20
C SER A 39 5.61 -6.28 -10.55
N ASP A 40 4.59 -6.46 -11.39
CA ASP A 40 4.45 -5.72 -12.64
C ASP A 40 3.79 -4.35 -12.42
N VAL A 41 2.92 -4.29 -11.41
CA VAL A 41 2.14 -3.10 -11.03
C VAL A 41 2.15 -2.98 -9.50
N VAL A 42 2.12 -1.75 -9.00
CA VAL A 42 1.87 -1.45 -7.59
C VAL A 42 0.51 -0.75 -7.47
N ASP A 43 -0.41 -1.35 -6.72
CA ASP A 43 -1.70 -0.77 -6.36
C ASP A 43 -1.57 -0.05 -5.02
N VAL A 44 -1.86 1.25 -5.02
CA VAL A 44 -1.62 2.13 -3.87
C VAL A 44 -2.95 2.61 -3.31
N GLY A 45 -3.24 2.24 -2.07
CA GLY A 45 -4.52 2.53 -1.41
C GLY A 45 -4.36 3.30 -0.10
N PRO A 46 -4.89 4.54 0.03
CA PRO A 46 -4.85 5.29 1.29
C PRO A 46 -6.02 4.95 2.23
N ALA A 47 -7.05 4.26 1.73
CA ALA A 47 -8.26 3.90 2.47
C ALA A 47 -8.33 2.37 2.63
N ALA A 48 -8.44 1.90 3.87
CA ALA A 48 -8.70 0.49 4.12
C ALA A 48 -10.11 0.10 3.64
N SER A 49 -10.27 -1.15 3.19
CA SER A 49 -11.51 -1.66 2.60
C SER A 49 -12.08 -2.90 3.31
N HIS A 50 -11.53 -3.27 4.47
CA HIS A 50 -12.10 -4.33 5.30
C HIS A 50 -13.43 -3.87 5.94
N PRO A 51 -14.28 -4.81 6.41
CA PRO A 51 -15.64 -4.49 6.86
C PRO A 51 -15.75 -3.40 7.94
N ASP A 52 -14.75 -3.33 8.82
CA ASP A 52 -14.71 -2.38 9.94
C ASP A 52 -13.93 -1.08 9.66
N ALA A 53 -13.47 -0.87 8.43
CA ALA A 53 -12.63 0.28 8.06
C ALA A 53 -13.39 1.61 8.24
N ARG A 54 -12.72 2.59 8.85
CA ARG A 54 -13.30 3.94 9.00
C ARG A 54 -13.19 4.71 7.66
N PRO A 55 -14.24 5.46 7.27
CA PRO A 55 -14.16 6.32 6.09
C PRO A 55 -13.08 7.40 6.26
N VAL A 56 -12.32 7.62 5.20
CA VAL A 56 -11.36 8.74 5.10
C VAL A 56 -11.93 9.81 4.17
N SER A 57 -11.73 11.08 4.51
CA SER A 57 -12.09 12.19 3.61
C SER A 57 -11.07 12.32 2.48
N PRO A 58 -11.49 12.63 1.24
CA PRO A 58 -10.57 13.09 0.21
C PRO A 58 -9.80 14.32 0.69
N ALA A 59 -8.53 14.43 0.27
CA ALA A 59 -7.71 15.62 0.49
C ALA A 59 -8.07 16.74 -0.51
#